data_AF-A0A968FZ07-F1
#
_entry.id   AF-A0A968FZ07-F1
#
_cell.length_a   1.000
_cell.length_b   1.000
_cell.length_c   1.000
_cell.angle_alpha   90.00
_cell.angle_beta   90.00
_cell.angle_gamma   90.00
#
_symmetry.space_group_name_H-M   'P 1'
#
loop_
_entity.id
_entity.type
_entity.pdbx_description
1 polymer ?
#
loop_
_entity_poly.entity_id
_entity_poly.type
_entity_poly.pdbx_seq_one_letter_code
_entity_poly.pdbx_strand_id
1 'polypeptide(L)'
;PSGIKAREELVKLYEHWVPRENIVTSNLWSSELSKLVSNAFLAQRISSINSIASLCEETGADVHQVARAVGKDSRIGPKFLKAGVGFGGSCFRKDILNMIYLCEHYGLQPVADFWQQVVDLNDYQMRRFVQRILRAMFNSVVDKKIALFGFAFKPDTGDTRDAPAIYISKMLLNERAQLWITDPHALENAKADLEGVDGQVTYEPDPYKAAEGAHTIALITEWEEYRNLDYERIFKSMEKPAFLFDGRNHLDHEALFQIGFNVYPVGKPARTHV
;
A
#
# COMPACT_ATOMS: atom_id res chain seq x y z
N PRO A 1 -30.19 -14.22 30.17
CA PRO A 1 -30.65 -15.62 29.89
C PRO A 1 -30.89 -15.92 28.40
N SER A 2 -31.59 -15.04 27.68
CA SER A 2 -31.86 -15.19 26.23
C SER A 2 -30.60 -15.13 25.36
N GLY A 3 -29.70 -14.18 25.63
CA GLY A 3 -28.46 -14.02 24.83
C GLY A 3 -27.51 -15.22 24.90
N ILE A 4 -27.44 -15.91 26.04
CA ILE A 4 -26.62 -17.12 26.19
C ILE A 4 -27.20 -18.27 25.35
N LYS A 5 -28.52 -18.46 25.38
CA LYS A 5 -29.20 -19.46 24.54
C LYS A 5 -29.03 -19.16 23.04
N ALA A 6 -29.20 -17.91 22.64
CA ALA A 6 -29.00 -17.50 21.24
C ALA A 6 -27.56 -17.77 20.76
N ARG A 7 -26.56 -17.48 21.61
CA ARG A 7 -25.16 -17.80 21.34
C ARG A 7 -24.95 -19.30 21.18
N GLU A 8 -25.56 -20.14 22.02
CA GLU A 8 -25.44 -21.60 21.93
C GLU A 8 -26.04 -22.15 20.62
N GLU A 9 -27.17 -21.63 20.18
CA GLU A 9 -27.74 -22.00 18.87
C GLU A 9 -26.81 -21.59 17.71
N LEU A 10 -26.18 -20.42 17.79
CA LEU A 10 -25.21 -20.00 16.78
C LEU A 10 -23.94 -20.88 16.78
N VAL A 11 -23.47 -21.28 17.96
CA VAL A 11 -22.35 -22.22 18.10
C VAL A 11 -22.69 -23.55 17.43
N LYS A 12 -23.86 -24.13 17.72
CA LYS A 12 -24.32 -25.39 17.08
C LYS A 12 -24.36 -25.27 15.56
N LEU A 13 -24.79 -24.13 15.03
CA LEU A 13 -24.78 -23.87 13.60
C LEU A 13 -23.36 -23.97 13.02
N TYR A 14 -22.40 -23.24 13.60
CA TYR A 14 -21.01 -23.24 13.10
C TYR A 14 -20.28 -24.58 13.28
N GLU A 15 -20.62 -25.36 14.31
CA GLU A 15 -20.03 -26.69 14.56
C GLU A 15 -20.26 -27.71 13.43
N HIS A 16 -21.18 -27.44 12.50
CA HIS A 16 -21.37 -28.27 11.30
C HIS A 16 -20.14 -28.28 10.38
N TRP A 17 -19.28 -27.26 10.43
CA TRP A 17 -18.08 -27.16 9.58
C TRP A 17 -16.86 -26.52 10.25
N VAL A 18 -16.98 -26.00 11.47
CA VAL A 18 -15.87 -25.40 12.25
C VAL A 18 -15.61 -26.23 13.51
N PRO A 19 -14.38 -26.73 13.74
CA PRO A 19 -14.05 -27.42 14.99
C PRO A 19 -14.29 -26.53 16.22
N ARG A 20 -14.82 -27.11 17.31
CA ARG A 20 -15.22 -26.38 18.53
C ARG A 20 -14.11 -25.49 19.08
N GLU A 21 -12.88 -25.99 19.08
CA GLU A 21 -11.69 -25.31 19.57
C GLU A 21 -11.37 -24.00 18.82
N ASN A 22 -11.90 -23.84 17.60
CA ASN A 22 -11.75 -22.62 16.80
C ASN A 22 -12.94 -21.65 16.98
N ILE A 23 -13.95 -22.01 17.77
CA ILE A 23 -15.12 -21.15 18.06
C ILE A 23 -14.93 -20.48 19.41
N VAL A 24 -14.49 -19.23 19.39
CA VAL A 24 -14.31 -18.40 20.59
C VAL A 24 -15.62 -17.68 20.91
N THR A 25 -16.09 -17.81 22.16
CA THR A 25 -17.26 -17.07 22.66
C THR A 25 -16.86 -16.06 23.71
N SER A 26 -17.42 -14.85 23.64
CA SER A 26 -17.20 -13.77 24.61
C SER A 26 -18.52 -13.06 24.97
N ASN A 27 -18.44 -12.00 25.78
CA ASN A 27 -19.52 -11.02 25.86
C ASN A 27 -19.55 -10.14 24.59
N LEU A 28 -20.61 -9.34 24.44
CA LEU A 28 -20.84 -8.48 23.27
C LEU A 28 -19.70 -7.48 23.04
N TRP A 29 -19.38 -6.66 24.04
CA TRP A 29 -18.33 -5.65 23.95
C TRP A 29 -16.96 -6.23 23.59
N SER A 30 -16.59 -7.35 24.20
CA SER A 30 -15.34 -8.05 23.88
C SER A 30 -15.33 -8.56 22.43
N SER A 31 -16.47 -9.01 21.90
CA SER A 31 -16.57 -9.48 20.50
C SER A 31 -16.40 -8.32 19.52
N GLU A 32 -17.11 -7.21 19.76
CA GLU A 32 -17.06 -6.01 18.91
C GLU A 32 -15.66 -5.40 18.91
N LEU A 33 -15.08 -5.19 20.10
CA LEU A 33 -13.74 -4.62 20.24
C LEU A 33 -12.67 -5.51 19.63
N SER A 34 -12.77 -6.85 19.77
CA SER A 34 -11.79 -7.77 19.20
C SER A 34 -11.64 -7.62 17.68
N LYS A 35 -12.71 -7.25 16.97
CA LYS A 35 -12.64 -7.03 15.53
C LYS A 35 -11.84 -5.78 15.17
N LEU A 36 -12.10 -4.66 15.87
CA LEU A 36 -11.38 -3.40 15.68
C LEU A 36 -9.90 -3.58 16.01
N VAL A 37 -9.61 -4.17 17.18
CA VAL A 37 -8.24 -4.41 17.66
C VAL A 37 -7.49 -5.34 16.72
N SER A 38 -8.10 -6.42 16.24
CA SER A 38 -7.43 -7.33 15.29
C SER A 38 -6.98 -6.60 14.02
N ASN A 39 -7.83 -5.74 13.45
CA ASN A 39 -7.49 -4.96 12.25
C ASN A 39 -6.42 -3.90 12.55
N ALA A 40 -6.52 -3.24 13.71
CA ALA A 40 -5.52 -2.27 14.16
C ALA A 40 -4.13 -2.89 14.34
N PHE A 41 -4.03 -4.09 14.93
CA PHE A 41 -2.76 -4.81 15.05
C PHE A 41 -2.16 -5.19 13.69
N LEU A 42 -2.98 -5.60 12.72
CA LEU A 42 -2.50 -5.91 11.36
C LEU A 42 -1.95 -4.65 10.66
N ALA A 43 -2.67 -3.54 10.74
CA ALA A 43 -2.25 -2.26 10.17
C ALA A 43 -1.03 -1.66 10.88
N GLN A 44 -0.94 -1.82 12.20
CA GLN A 44 0.20 -1.42 13.00
C GLN A 44 1.46 -2.12 12.51
N ARG A 45 1.43 -3.43 12.28
CA ARG A 45 2.60 -4.18 11.76
C ARG A 45 3.09 -3.63 10.42
N ILE A 46 2.17 -3.30 9.51
CA ILE A 46 2.52 -2.68 8.22
C ILE A 46 3.17 -1.30 8.44
N SER A 47 2.58 -0.47 9.29
CA SER A 47 3.10 0.88 9.57
C SER A 47 4.45 0.84 10.28
N SER A 48 4.64 -0.11 11.20
CA SER A 48 5.91 -0.35 11.87
C SER A 48 6.99 -0.77 10.88
N ILE A 49 6.72 -1.72 9.97
CA ILE A 49 7.76 -2.12 9.00
C ILE A 49 8.02 -1.02 7.95
N ASN A 50 7.03 -0.21 7.60
CA ASN A 50 7.20 0.94 6.71
C ASN A 50 8.05 2.06 7.33
N SER A 51 7.90 2.31 8.65
CA SER A 51 8.77 3.28 9.32
C SER A 51 10.24 2.81 9.32
N ILE A 52 10.47 1.50 9.51
CA ILE A 52 11.80 0.90 9.38
C ILE A 52 12.30 0.93 7.93
N ALA A 53 11.43 0.78 6.93
CA ALA A 53 11.78 0.94 5.52
C ALA A 53 12.40 2.33 5.27
N SER A 54 11.78 3.39 5.80
CA SER A 54 12.32 4.74 5.68
C SER A 54 13.73 4.87 6.27
N LEU A 55 13.98 4.23 7.43
CA LEU A 55 15.32 4.20 8.03
C LEU A 55 16.33 3.38 7.21
N CYS A 56 15.90 2.26 6.63
CA CYS A 56 16.73 1.41 5.79
C CYS A 56 17.25 2.17 4.55
N GLU A 57 16.40 3.00 3.95
CA GLU A 57 16.77 3.85 2.81
C GLU A 57 17.89 4.86 3.15
N GLU A 58 17.91 5.40 4.36
CA GLU A 58 18.93 6.38 4.78
C GLU A 58 20.24 5.73 5.27
N THR A 59 20.16 4.49 5.75
CA THR A 59 21.29 3.80 6.41
C THR A 59 22.01 2.80 5.51
N GLY A 60 21.44 2.46 4.36
CA GLY A 60 21.97 1.44 3.46
C GLY A 60 21.46 0.02 3.75
N ALA A 61 20.59 -0.16 4.76
CA ALA A 61 20.02 -1.46 5.09
C ALA A 61 18.91 -1.89 4.11
N ASP A 62 18.55 -3.18 4.13
CA ASP A 62 17.45 -3.75 3.34
C ASP A 62 16.30 -4.19 4.24
N VAL A 63 15.14 -3.57 4.06
CA VAL A 63 13.93 -3.83 4.86
C VAL A 63 13.46 -5.29 4.77
N HIS A 64 13.70 -6.00 3.66
CA HIS A 64 13.34 -7.42 3.59
C HIS A 64 14.25 -8.28 4.44
N GLN A 65 15.55 -7.95 4.50
CA GLN A 65 16.48 -8.65 5.38
C GLN A 65 16.11 -8.42 6.84
N VAL A 66 15.79 -7.16 7.19
CA VAL A 66 15.32 -6.79 8.54
C VAL A 66 14.00 -7.50 8.87
N ALA A 67 12.99 -7.42 7.99
CA ALA A 67 11.70 -8.09 8.18
C ALA A 67 11.84 -9.60 8.33
N ARG A 68 12.73 -10.24 7.54
CA ARG A 68 13.02 -11.67 7.64
C ARG A 68 13.67 -12.01 8.97
N ALA A 69 14.66 -11.24 9.42
CA ALA A 69 15.34 -11.47 10.69
C ALA A 69 14.37 -11.32 11.88
N VAL A 70 13.62 -10.22 11.91
CA VAL A 70 12.62 -9.94 12.96
C VAL A 70 11.49 -10.98 12.95
N GLY A 71 11.00 -11.36 11.77
CA GLY A 71 9.92 -12.34 11.61
C GLY A 71 10.30 -13.78 11.94
N LYS A 72 11.59 -14.08 12.17
CA LYS A 72 12.05 -15.40 12.66
C LYS A 72 11.75 -15.62 14.13
N ASP A 73 11.60 -14.54 14.91
CA ASP A 73 11.09 -14.67 16.28
C ASP A 73 9.62 -15.09 16.23
N SER A 74 9.31 -16.28 16.76
CA SER A 74 7.96 -16.85 16.72
C SER A 74 6.92 -16.03 17.46
N ARG A 75 7.33 -15.17 18.41
CA ARG A 75 6.45 -14.24 19.14
C ARG A 75 6.00 -13.08 18.25
N ILE A 76 6.77 -12.76 17.22
CA ILE A 76 6.45 -11.72 16.23
C ILE A 76 5.81 -12.34 14.99
N GLY A 77 6.42 -13.42 14.47
CA GLY A 77 6.00 -14.11 13.27
C GLY A 77 6.25 -13.32 11.97
N PRO A 78 6.20 -13.99 10.80
CA PRO A 78 6.64 -13.39 9.52
C PRO A 78 5.54 -12.63 8.76
N LYS A 79 4.27 -12.76 9.17
CA LYS A 79 3.13 -12.20 8.42
C LYS A 79 3.00 -10.70 8.61
N PHE A 80 2.45 -9.99 7.62
CA PHE A 80 2.21 -8.53 7.69
C PHE A 80 3.47 -7.69 7.95
N LEU A 81 4.64 -8.18 7.50
CA LEU A 81 5.93 -7.48 7.57
C LEU A 81 6.47 -7.14 6.16
N LYS A 82 5.59 -7.04 5.16
CA LYS A 82 5.98 -6.60 3.81
C LYS A 82 5.84 -5.08 3.74
N ALA A 83 6.95 -4.37 3.68
CA ALA A 83 6.96 -2.92 3.48
C ALA A 83 6.49 -2.55 2.06
N GLY A 84 5.93 -1.35 1.92
CA GLY A 84 5.48 -0.79 0.65
C GLY A 84 5.02 0.65 0.78
N VAL A 85 4.26 1.14 -0.20
CA VAL A 85 3.74 2.51 -0.28
C VAL A 85 2.70 2.87 0.79
N GLY A 86 2.07 1.86 1.38
CA GLY A 86 1.03 2.03 2.39
C GLY A 86 0.03 0.88 2.35
N PHE A 87 -0.77 0.76 3.40
CA PHE A 87 -1.97 -0.07 3.40
C PHE A 87 -3.19 0.73 2.90
N GLY A 88 -4.21 0.01 2.44
CA GLY A 88 -5.51 0.56 2.07
C GLY A 88 -6.62 -0.46 2.32
N GLY A 89 -7.74 -0.31 1.60
CA GLY A 89 -8.92 -1.15 1.72
C GLY A 89 -9.90 -0.64 2.77
N SER A 90 -11.15 -1.09 2.70
CA SER A 90 -12.26 -0.56 3.51
C SER A 90 -12.21 -0.84 5.02
N CYS A 91 -11.21 -1.56 5.49
CA CYS A 91 -11.18 -2.14 6.83
C CYS A 91 -10.18 -1.43 7.75
N PHE A 92 -8.91 -1.32 7.36
CA PHE A 92 -7.87 -0.89 8.30
C PHE A 92 -8.05 0.54 8.79
N ARG A 93 -8.00 1.54 7.91
CA ARG A 93 -8.12 2.95 8.31
C ARG A 93 -9.43 3.21 9.05
N LYS A 94 -10.55 2.73 8.49
CA LYS A 94 -11.89 2.91 9.08
C LYS A 94 -11.98 2.35 10.50
N ASP A 95 -11.53 1.11 10.72
CA ASP A 95 -11.65 0.48 12.04
C ASP A 95 -10.70 1.11 13.07
N ILE A 96 -9.51 1.55 12.65
CA ILE A 96 -8.58 2.28 13.52
C ILE A 96 -9.14 3.64 13.92
N LEU A 97 -9.67 4.41 12.95
CA LEU A 97 -10.30 5.71 13.24
C LEU A 97 -11.52 5.57 14.14
N ASN A 98 -12.32 4.51 13.96
CA ASN A 98 -13.42 4.22 14.87
C ASN A 98 -12.93 3.91 16.29
N MET A 99 -11.85 3.14 16.43
CA MET A 99 -11.24 2.85 17.72
C MET A 99 -10.64 4.11 18.38
N ILE A 100 -9.99 4.98 17.62
CA ILE A 100 -9.46 6.28 18.10
C ILE A 100 -10.62 7.13 18.64
N TYR A 101 -11.70 7.26 17.87
CA TYR A 101 -12.89 7.98 18.29
C TYR A 101 -13.50 7.40 19.59
N LEU A 102 -13.55 6.07 19.72
CA LEU A 102 -13.99 5.42 20.95
C LEU A 102 -13.07 5.77 22.14
N CYS A 103 -11.74 5.76 21.94
CA CYS A 103 -10.79 6.16 22.97
C CYS A 103 -11.00 7.62 23.41
N GLU A 104 -11.18 8.54 22.46
CA GLU A 104 -11.47 9.96 22.72
C GLU A 104 -12.79 10.13 23.50
N HIS A 105 -13.85 9.41 23.09
CA HIS A 105 -15.15 9.44 23.76
C HIS A 105 -15.05 9.06 25.25
N TYR A 106 -14.21 8.08 25.59
CA TYR A 106 -13.97 7.65 26.97
C TYR A 106 -12.87 8.44 27.69
N GLY A 107 -12.32 9.50 27.09
CA GLY A 107 -11.27 10.33 27.71
C GLY A 107 -9.89 9.67 27.78
N LEU A 108 -9.63 8.66 26.94
CA LEU A 108 -8.38 7.90 26.89
C LEU A 108 -7.41 8.47 25.85
N GLN A 109 -7.11 9.78 25.94
CA GLN A 109 -6.31 10.48 24.93
C GLN A 109 -4.96 9.81 24.62
N PRO A 110 -4.15 9.35 25.60
CA PRO A 110 -2.87 8.70 25.28
C PRO A 110 -3.01 7.43 24.44
N VAL A 111 -4.16 6.73 24.54
CA VAL A 111 -4.44 5.54 23.74
C VAL A 111 -4.90 5.93 22.34
N ALA A 112 -5.72 6.99 22.22
CA ALA A 112 -6.11 7.56 20.93
C ALA A 112 -4.87 8.00 20.13
N ASP A 113 -3.97 8.76 20.75
CA ASP A 113 -2.73 9.25 20.13
C ASP A 113 -1.83 8.11 19.64
N PHE A 114 -1.71 7.04 20.44
CA PHE A 114 -0.94 5.86 20.06
C PHE A 114 -1.46 5.20 18.78
N TRP A 115 -2.78 5.03 18.65
CA TRP A 115 -3.36 4.43 17.46
C TRP A 115 -3.42 5.39 16.27
N GLN A 116 -3.51 6.70 16.53
CA GLN A 116 -3.41 7.73 15.49
C GLN A 116 -2.06 7.65 14.77
N GLN A 117 -0.97 7.35 15.47
CA GLN A 117 0.35 7.15 14.84
C GLN A 117 0.37 6.06 13.77
N VAL A 118 -0.47 5.03 13.88
CA VAL A 118 -0.57 3.99 12.83
C VAL A 118 -1.10 4.59 11.53
N VAL A 119 -2.08 5.49 11.61
CA VAL A 119 -2.65 6.17 10.45
C VAL A 119 -1.67 7.23 9.92
N ASP A 120 -1.08 8.02 10.81
CA ASP A 120 -0.15 9.09 10.45
C ASP A 120 1.08 8.56 9.72
N LEU A 121 1.62 7.42 10.17
CA LEU A 121 2.76 6.77 9.51
C LEU A 121 2.39 6.21 8.13
N ASN A 122 1.17 5.72 7.96
CA ASN A 122 0.69 5.29 6.64
C ASN A 122 0.58 6.48 5.67
N ASP A 123 0.04 7.61 6.13
CA ASP A 123 -0.05 8.84 5.33
C ASP A 123 1.32 9.43 5.03
N TYR A 124 2.23 9.39 6.01
CA TYR A 124 3.63 9.76 5.82
C TYR A 124 4.29 8.90 4.74
N GLN A 125 4.09 7.58 4.76
CA GLN A 125 4.69 6.68 3.78
C GLN A 125 4.26 7.01 2.34
N MET A 126 2.97 7.27 2.12
CA MET A 126 2.46 7.68 0.80
C MET A 126 3.05 9.03 0.36
N ARG A 127 3.10 10.02 1.26
CA ARG A 127 3.73 11.34 0.97
C ARG A 127 5.21 11.20 0.66
N ARG A 128 5.95 10.41 1.45
CA ARG A 128 7.38 10.16 1.24
C ARG A 128 7.64 9.52 -0.12
N PHE A 129 6.82 8.57 -0.54
CA PHE A 129 6.95 7.95 -1.85
C PHE A 129 6.87 8.98 -2.99
N VAL A 130 5.90 9.90 -2.95
CA VAL A 130 5.80 11.01 -3.92
C VAL A 130 7.01 11.93 -3.83
N GLN A 131 7.46 12.29 -2.62
CA GLN A 131 8.65 13.13 -2.44
C GLN A 131 9.91 12.47 -3.02
N ARG A 132 10.03 11.15 -2.96
CA ARG A 132 11.15 10.42 -3.59
C ARG A 132 11.10 10.52 -5.10
N ILE A 133 9.91 10.43 -5.70
CA ILE A 133 9.70 10.69 -7.14
C ILE A 133 10.16 12.10 -7.50
N LEU A 134 9.66 13.11 -6.78
CA LEU A 134 10.03 14.52 -7.02
C LEU A 134 11.54 14.75 -6.93
N ARG A 135 12.19 14.25 -5.87
CA ARG A 135 13.63 14.43 -5.65
C ARG A 135 14.47 13.80 -6.76
N ALA A 136 14.14 12.57 -7.18
CA ALA A 136 14.86 11.90 -8.26
C ALA A 136 14.66 12.62 -9.61
N MET A 137 13.51 13.26 -9.79
CA MET A 137 13.15 13.99 -11.00
C MET A 137 13.52 15.48 -10.96
N PHE A 138 14.59 15.82 -10.21
CA PHE A 138 15.14 17.17 -10.11
C PHE A 138 14.16 18.21 -9.51
N ASN A 139 13.34 17.76 -8.54
CA ASN A 139 12.33 18.56 -7.83
C ASN A 139 11.24 19.18 -8.72
N SER A 140 10.99 18.61 -9.90
CA SER A 140 9.86 19.02 -10.75
C SER A 140 9.33 17.86 -11.58
N VAL A 141 8.00 17.72 -11.58
CA VAL A 141 7.25 16.77 -12.42
C VAL A 141 6.23 17.47 -13.31
N VAL A 142 6.29 18.80 -13.40
CA VAL A 142 5.41 19.59 -14.26
C VAL A 142 5.52 19.09 -15.70
N ASP A 143 4.37 18.74 -16.28
CA ASP A 143 4.22 18.19 -17.63
C ASP A 143 4.98 16.88 -17.91
N LYS A 144 5.54 16.24 -16.88
CA LYS A 144 6.19 14.95 -17.04
C LYS A 144 5.14 13.83 -16.97
N LYS A 145 5.15 12.97 -17.98
CA LYS A 145 4.37 11.74 -18.02
C LYS A 145 4.88 10.72 -16.99
N ILE A 146 3.99 10.30 -16.09
CA ILE A 146 4.19 9.22 -15.11
C ILE A 146 3.20 8.11 -15.41
N ALA A 147 3.72 6.91 -15.67
CA ALA A 147 2.92 5.70 -15.80
C ALA A 147 2.68 5.10 -14.42
N LEU A 148 1.43 5.06 -13.97
CA LEU A 148 1.03 4.53 -12.67
C LEU A 148 0.49 3.11 -12.84
N PHE A 149 1.25 2.14 -12.36
CA PHE A 149 0.96 0.72 -12.49
C PHE A 149 0.21 0.23 -11.24
N GLY A 150 -1.08 -0.01 -11.42
CA GLY A 150 -2.00 -0.52 -10.42
C GLY A 150 -2.69 0.58 -9.62
N PHE A 151 -4.01 0.46 -9.48
CA PHE A 151 -4.88 1.41 -8.79
C PHE A 151 -5.72 0.77 -7.66
N ALA A 152 -6.00 -0.53 -7.74
CA ALA A 152 -6.64 -1.27 -6.66
C ALA A 152 -5.83 -1.20 -5.35
N PHE A 153 -6.46 -1.42 -4.19
CA PHE A 153 -5.70 -1.37 -2.92
C PHE A 153 -4.74 -2.55 -2.74
N LYS A 154 -4.97 -3.66 -3.45
CA LYS A 154 -4.19 -4.91 -3.49
C LYS A 154 -4.51 -5.67 -4.80
N PRO A 155 -3.73 -6.69 -5.20
CA PRO A 155 -4.06 -7.52 -6.36
C PRO A 155 -5.34 -8.37 -6.14
N ASP A 156 -5.81 -8.95 -7.23
CA ASP A 156 -6.98 -9.83 -7.36
C ASP A 156 -8.32 -9.18 -6.95
N THR A 157 -8.40 -7.85 -7.03
CA THR A 157 -9.65 -7.12 -6.79
C THR A 157 -9.70 -5.82 -7.59
N GLY A 158 -10.90 -5.38 -7.97
CA GLY A 158 -11.13 -4.03 -8.48
C GLY A 158 -11.36 -2.99 -7.38
N ASP A 159 -11.38 -3.38 -6.10
CA ASP A 159 -11.69 -2.47 -4.98
C ASP A 159 -10.60 -1.42 -4.80
N THR A 160 -11.00 -0.16 -4.79
CA THR A 160 -10.11 1.01 -4.67
C THR A 160 -10.32 1.77 -3.36
N ARG A 161 -11.23 1.33 -2.49
CA ARG A 161 -11.53 2.05 -1.24
C ARG A 161 -10.28 2.24 -0.39
N ASP A 162 -9.95 3.48 -0.07
CA ASP A 162 -8.73 3.87 0.66
C ASP A 162 -7.44 3.35 0.00
N ALA A 163 -7.42 3.13 -1.31
CA ALA A 163 -6.24 2.64 -2.01
C ALA A 163 -5.12 3.70 -2.01
N PRO A 164 -3.85 3.31 -1.76
CA PRO A 164 -2.72 4.24 -1.82
C PRO A 164 -2.60 4.98 -3.17
N ALA A 165 -3.02 4.34 -4.26
CA ALA A 165 -3.01 4.92 -5.60
C ALA A 165 -3.85 6.20 -5.72
N ILE A 166 -4.97 6.30 -5.01
CA ILE A 166 -5.82 7.50 -5.01
C ILE A 166 -5.04 8.70 -4.44
N TYR A 167 -4.42 8.51 -3.27
CA TYR A 167 -3.68 9.56 -2.58
C TYR A 167 -2.42 9.96 -3.35
N ILE A 168 -1.67 8.97 -3.86
CA ILE A 168 -0.47 9.19 -4.67
C ILE A 168 -0.81 9.94 -5.96
N SER A 169 -1.89 9.54 -6.65
CA SER A 169 -2.34 10.21 -7.88
C SER A 169 -2.69 11.67 -7.61
N LYS A 170 -3.49 11.95 -6.57
CA LYS A 170 -3.87 13.33 -6.20
C LYS A 170 -2.65 14.20 -5.89
N MET A 171 -1.67 13.68 -5.17
CA MET A 171 -0.43 14.42 -4.88
C MET A 171 0.39 14.70 -6.15
N LEU A 172 0.53 13.73 -7.05
CA LEU A 172 1.26 13.93 -8.31
C LEU A 172 0.55 14.91 -9.25
N LEU A 173 -0.78 14.87 -9.31
CA LEU A 173 -1.58 15.81 -10.11
C LEU A 173 -1.47 17.25 -9.57
N ASN A 174 -1.43 17.42 -8.24
CA ASN A 174 -1.18 18.71 -7.61
C ASN A 174 0.19 19.29 -7.98
N GLU A 175 1.19 18.43 -8.21
CA GLU A 175 2.53 18.79 -8.71
C GLU A 175 2.58 18.95 -10.25
N ARG A 176 1.41 18.99 -10.90
CA ARG A 176 1.22 19.15 -12.35
C ARG A 176 1.84 18.04 -13.19
N ALA A 177 1.96 16.83 -12.64
CA ALA A 177 2.31 15.65 -13.42
C ALA A 177 1.17 15.21 -14.34
N GLN A 178 1.54 14.52 -15.41
CA GLN A 178 0.64 13.89 -16.37
C GLN A 178 0.55 12.39 -16.05
N LEU A 179 -0.60 11.89 -15.59
CA LEU A 179 -0.75 10.50 -15.10
C LEU A 179 -1.38 9.57 -16.13
N TRP A 180 -0.68 8.47 -16.46
CA TRP A 180 -1.17 7.38 -17.29
C TRP A 180 -1.40 6.17 -16.40
N ILE A 181 -2.64 5.97 -15.98
CA ILE A 181 -3.01 4.93 -15.03
C ILE A 181 -3.38 3.67 -15.79
N THR A 182 -2.77 2.56 -15.40
CA THR A 182 -3.12 1.20 -15.87
C THR A 182 -3.45 0.35 -14.65
N ASP A 183 -4.52 -0.45 -14.74
CA ASP A 183 -4.87 -1.48 -13.76
C ASP A 183 -5.71 -2.56 -14.46
N PRO A 184 -5.49 -3.86 -14.21
CA PRO A 184 -6.27 -4.91 -14.87
C PRO A 184 -7.76 -4.92 -14.51
N HIS A 185 -8.14 -4.41 -13.33
CA HIS A 185 -9.49 -4.57 -12.78
C HIS A 185 -10.11 -3.32 -12.17
N ALA A 186 -9.36 -2.22 -11.99
CA ALA A 186 -9.79 -1.05 -11.23
C ALA A 186 -9.85 0.26 -12.02
N LEU A 187 -9.68 0.25 -13.35
CA LEU A 187 -9.68 1.50 -14.13
C LEU A 187 -10.98 2.30 -14.08
N GLU A 188 -12.15 1.64 -14.06
CA GLU A 188 -13.43 2.35 -13.93
C GLU A 188 -13.59 2.96 -12.55
N ASN A 189 -13.14 2.27 -11.50
CA ASN A 189 -13.13 2.84 -10.15
C ASN A 189 -12.11 3.99 -10.04
N ALA A 190 -10.96 3.89 -10.71
CA ALA A 190 -9.98 4.97 -10.78
C ALA A 190 -10.56 6.25 -11.40
N LYS A 191 -11.35 6.11 -12.48
CA LYS A 191 -12.09 7.22 -13.09
C LYS A 191 -13.04 7.89 -12.10
N ALA A 192 -13.80 7.09 -11.37
CA ALA A 192 -14.74 7.60 -10.37
C ALA A 192 -14.02 8.28 -9.19
N ASP A 193 -12.94 7.68 -8.67
CA ASP A 193 -12.21 8.19 -7.50
C ASP A 193 -11.42 9.49 -7.78
N LEU A 194 -11.09 9.73 -9.04
CA LEU A 194 -10.38 10.92 -9.52
C LEU A 194 -11.29 11.90 -10.27
N GLU A 195 -12.60 11.67 -10.30
CA GLU A 195 -13.55 12.60 -10.90
C GLU A 195 -13.47 13.98 -10.21
N GLY A 196 -13.37 15.04 -11.01
CA GLY A 196 -13.27 16.41 -10.50
C GLY A 196 -11.91 16.80 -9.90
N VAL A 197 -10.91 15.91 -9.92
CA VAL A 197 -9.53 16.27 -9.55
C VAL A 197 -8.89 17.06 -10.70
N ASP A 198 -8.35 18.25 -10.39
CA ASP A 198 -7.61 19.06 -11.38
C ASP A 198 -6.31 18.37 -11.79
N GLY A 199 -6.04 18.31 -13.10
CA GLY A 199 -4.84 17.69 -13.66
C GLY A 199 -5.12 16.82 -14.90
N GLN A 200 -4.05 16.27 -15.49
CA GLN A 200 -4.14 15.45 -16.70
C GLN A 200 -4.02 13.97 -16.34
N VAL A 201 -5.11 13.23 -16.52
CA VAL A 201 -5.17 11.79 -16.27
C VAL A 201 -5.66 11.07 -17.53
N THR A 202 -4.93 10.05 -17.94
CA THR A 202 -5.32 9.09 -18.97
C THR A 202 -5.44 7.71 -18.34
N TYR A 203 -6.52 6.99 -18.66
CA TYR A 203 -6.76 5.62 -18.20
C TYR A 203 -6.49 4.68 -19.36
N GLU A 204 -5.39 3.94 -19.29
CA GLU A 204 -4.88 3.09 -20.36
C GLU A 204 -4.74 1.64 -19.87
N PRO A 205 -5.56 0.70 -20.38
CA PRO A 205 -5.48 -0.70 -19.96
C PRO A 205 -4.17 -1.40 -20.35
N ASP A 206 -3.50 -0.98 -21.42
CA ASP A 206 -2.23 -1.58 -21.84
C ASP A 206 -1.02 -0.94 -21.11
N PRO A 207 -0.32 -1.67 -20.22
CA PRO A 207 0.81 -1.12 -19.47
C PRO A 207 1.97 -0.66 -20.38
N TYR A 208 2.11 -1.23 -21.58
CA TYR A 208 3.15 -0.79 -22.54
C TYR A 208 2.84 0.61 -23.11
N LYS A 209 1.56 0.88 -23.43
CA LYS A 209 1.12 2.21 -23.89
C LYS A 209 1.11 3.24 -22.76
N ALA A 210 0.75 2.81 -21.56
CA ALA A 210 0.84 3.66 -20.37
C ALA A 210 2.29 4.14 -20.16
N ALA A 211 3.27 3.27 -20.37
CA ALA A 211 4.70 3.58 -20.21
C ALA A 211 5.37 4.26 -21.42
N GLU A 212 4.80 4.23 -22.61
CA GLU A 212 5.37 4.87 -23.82
C GLU A 212 5.58 6.37 -23.62
N GLY A 213 6.80 6.88 -23.80
CA GLY A 213 7.15 8.28 -23.54
C GLY A 213 7.05 8.71 -22.07
N ALA A 214 6.88 7.76 -21.13
CA ALA A 214 6.89 8.09 -19.71
C ALA A 214 8.31 8.40 -19.23
N HIS A 215 8.43 9.34 -18.30
CA HIS A 215 9.69 9.61 -17.60
C HIS A 215 9.89 8.62 -16.44
N THR A 216 8.78 8.23 -15.83
CA THR A 216 8.75 7.43 -14.60
C THR A 216 7.63 6.41 -14.65
N ILE A 217 7.93 5.19 -14.19
CA ILE A 217 6.92 4.21 -13.78
C ILE A 217 6.81 4.22 -12.26
N ALA A 218 5.59 4.32 -11.73
CA ALA A 218 5.29 4.17 -10.31
C ALA A 218 4.40 2.92 -10.13
N LEU A 219 4.99 1.83 -9.61
CA LEU A 219 4.25 0.61 -9.32
C LEU A 219 3.64 0.67 -7.92
N ILE A 220 2.32 0.75 -7.86
CA ILE A 220 1.56 0.97 -6.63
C ILE A 220 0.84 -0.29 -6.17
N THR A 221 0.52 -1.21 -7.08
CA THR A 221 -0.16 -2.48 -6.77
C THR A 221 0.59 -3.65 -7.40
N GLU A 222 0.85 -4.69 -6.59
CA GLU A 222 1.65 -5.85 -6.98
C GLU A 222 0.89 -6.91 -7.80
N TRP A 223 0.27 -6.49 -8.90
CA TRP A 223 -0.33 -7.40 -9.88
C TRP A 223 0.74 -8.29 -10.52
N GLU A 224 0.47 -9.59 -10.58
CA GLU A 224 1.44 -10.58 -11.11
C GLU A 224 1.72 -10.35 -12.61
N GLU A 225 0.78 -9.78 -13.35
CA GLU A 225 0.94 -9.36 -14.74
C GLU A 225 2.10 -8.37 -14.90
N TYR A 226 2.32 -7.49 -13.92
CA TYR A 226 3.41 -6.52 -13.98
C TYR A 226 4.78 -7.14 -13.80
N ARG A 227 4.90 -8.24 -13.03
CA ARG A 227 6.17 -8.98 -12.90
C ARG A 227 6.66 -9.52 -14.25
N ASN A 228 5.72 -9.90 -15.11
CA ASN A 228 5.99 -10.66 -16.33
C ASN A 228 6.06 -9.79 -17.61
N LEU A 229 6.10 -8.47 -17.47
CA LEU A 229 6.22 -7.55 -18.61
C LEU A 229 7.64 -7.57 -19.22
N ASP A 230 7.72 -7.29 -20.52
CA ASP A 230 8.98 -7.03 -21.22
C ASP A 230 9.48 -5.61 -20.88
N TYR A 231 10.28 -5.51 -19.83
CA TYR A 231 10.84 -4.25 -19.38
C TYR A 231 11.92 -3.69 -20.31
N GLU A 232 12.54 -4.49 -21.19
CA GLU A 232 13.44 -3.95 -22.22
C GLU A 232 12.66 -3.16 -23.26
N ARG A 233 11.51 -3.71 -23.70
CA ARG A 233 10.59 -3.01 -24.60
C ARG A 233 10.08 -1.71 -23.97
N ILE A 234 9.66 -1.77 -22.71
CA ILE A 234 9.19 -0.59 -21.96
C ILE A 234 10.32 0.44 -21.84
N PHE A 235 11.52 0.02 -21.46
CA PHE A 235 12.67 0.92 -21.36
C PHE A 235 12.95 1.64 -22.68
N LYS A 236 12.92 0.93 -23.81
CA LYS A 236 13.17 1.51 -25.14
C LYS A 236 12.16 2.59 -25.53
N SER A 237 10.91 2.49 -25.08
CA SER A 237 9.86 3.48 -25.41
C SER A 237 9.77 4.65 -24.43
N MET A 238 10.39 4.59 -23.26
CA MET A 238 10.37 5.66 -22.27
C MET A 238 11.34 6.82 -22.60
N GLU A 239 11.15 7.96 -21.94
CA GLU A 239 12.12 9.05 -21.93
C GLU A 239 13.39 8.68 -21.14
N LYS A 240 14.47 9.43 -21.34
CA LYS A 240 15.77 9.19 -20.66
C LYS A 240 16.23 10.42 -19.87
N PRO A 241 16.75 10.25 -18.64
CA PRO A 241 16.88 9.00 -17.89
C PRO A 241 15.51 8.41 -17.49
N ALA A 242 15.36 7.08 -17.58
CA ALA A 242 14.12 6.38 -17.23
C ALA A 242 14.14 5.97 -15.76
N PHE A 243 13.06 6.26 -15.03
CA PHE A 243 12.93 5.96 -13.62
C PHE A 243 11.86 4.89 -13.35
N LEU A 244 12.11 4.03 -12.38
CA LEU A 244 11.13 3.07 -11.88
C LEU A 244 11.08 3.12 -10.35
N PHE A 245 9.92 3.47 -9.82
CA PHE A 245 9.62 3.44 -8.39
C PHE A 245 8.75 2.24 -8.08
N ASP A 246 9.34 1.24 -7.42
CA ASP A 246 8.63 0.03 -7.03
C ASP A 246 8.11 0.17 -5.60
N GLY A 247 6.85 0.59 -5.51
CA GLY A 247 6.16 0.79 -4.25
C GLY A 247 5.81 -0.48 -3.48
N ARG A 248 6.02 -1.67 -4.07
CA ARG A 248 5.64 -2.96 -3.47
C ARG A 248 6.79 -3.96 -3.38
N ASN A 249 8.00 -3.55 -3.80
CA ASN A 249 9.15 -4.43 -3.96
C ASN A 249 8.78 -5.72 -4.70
N HIS A 250 8.02 -5.57 -5.77
CA HIS A 250 7.48 -6.67 -6.55
C HIS A 250 8.43 -7.12 -7.65
N LEU A 251 9.16 -6.20 -8.27
CA LEU A 251 9.97 -6.45 -9.47
C LEU A 251 11.41 -6.87 -9.14
N ASP A 252 12.11 -7.43 -10.13
CA ASP A 252 13.55 -7.71 -10.05
C ASP A 252 14.34 -6.41 -10.28
N HIS A 253 14.75 -5.78 -9.17
CA HIS A 253 15.46 -4.50 -9.20
C HIS A 253 16.85 -4.56 -9.84
N GLU A 254 17.52 -5.72 -9.79
CA GLU A 254 18.83 -5.87 -10.42
C GLU A 254 18.68 -5.98 -11.93
N ALA A 255 17.76 -6.83 -12.40
CA ALA A 255 17.49 -6.97 -13.83
C ALA A 255 17.08 -5.62 -14.45
N LEU A 256 16.20 -4.87 -13.79
CA LEU A 256 15.77 -3.54 -14.23
C LEU A 256 16.94 -2.54 -14.29
N PHE A 257 17.83 -2.58 -13.30
CA PHE A 257 19.01 -1.73 -13.30
C PHE A 257 19.95 -2.07 -14.47
N GLN A 258 20.18 -3.37 -14.75
CA GLN A 258 21.01 -3.81 -15.87
C GLN A 258 20.44 -3.42 -17.25
N ILE A 259 19.10 -3.34 -17.38
CA ILE A 259 18.44 -2.81 -18.59
C ILE A 259 18.75 -1.31 -18.79
N GLY A 260 18.91 -0.56 -17.70
CA GLY A 260 19.24 0.87 -17.72
C GLY A 260 18.29 1.76 -16.90
N PHE A 261 17.32 1.19 -16.17
CA PHE A 261 16.46 1.98 -15.29
C PHE A 261 17.22 2.52 -14.07
N ASN A 262 16.83 3.72 -13.62
CA ASN A 262 17.10 4.16 -12.26
C ASN A 262 16.00 3.61 -11.34
N VAL A 263 16.35 2.67 -10.47
CA VAL A 263 15.41 1.86 -9.70
C VAL A 263 15.35 2.32 -8.25
N TYR A 264 14.14 2.67 -7.80
CA TYR A 264 13.84 3.17 -6.47
C TYR A 264 12.88 2.20 -5.76
N PRO A 265 13.42 1.22 -5.01
CA PRO A 265 12.63 0.34 -4.17
C PRO A 265 12.18 1.03 -2.87
N VAL A 266 11.19 0.46 -2.17
CA VAL A 266 10.84 0.86 -0.81
C VAL A 266 11.72 0.11 0.19
N GLY A 267 12.39 0.83 1.08
CA GLY A 267 13.16 0.24 2.17
C GLY A 267 14.50 -0.38 1.78
N LYS A 268 15.06 -0.01 0.64
CA LYS A 268 16.40 -0.43 0.20
C LYS A 268 17.13 0.74 -0.48
N PRO A 269 18.46 0.68 -0.59
CA PRO A 269 19.21 1.62 -1.41
C PRO A 269 18.70 1.66 -2.86
N ALA A 270 18.60 2.87 -3.41
CA ALA A 270 18.31 3.04 -4.83
C ALA A 270 19.49 2.58 -5.69
N ARG A 271 19.20 2.12 -6.91
CA ARG A 271 20.20 1.78 -7.94
C ARG A 271 20.08 2.80 -9.06
N THR A 272 21.08 3.67 -9.21
CA THR A 272 21.04 4.78 -10.18
C THR A 272 22.25 4.75 -11.10
N HIS A 273 22.04 5.14 -12.36
CA HIS A 273 23.07 5.37 -13.38
C HIS A 273 23.45 6.85 -13.49
N VAL A 274 22.70 7.72 -12.80
CA VAL A 274 22.92 9.16 -12.66
C VAL A 274 23.48 9.50 -11.29
#